data_AF-A0A356UIQ5-F1
#
_entry.id   AF-A0A356UIQ5-F1
#
_cell.length_a   1.000
_cell.length_b   1.000
_cell.length_c   1.000
_cell.angle_alpha   90.00
_cell.angle_beta   90.00
_cell.angle_gamma   90.00
#
_symmetry.space_group_name_H-M   'P 1'
#
loop_
_entity.id
_entity.type
_entity.pdbx_description
1 polymer ?
#
loop_
_entity_poly.entity_id
_entity_poly.type
_entity_poly.pdbx_seq_one_letter_code
_entity_poly.pdbx_strand_id
1 'polypeptide(L)'
;MIIGFYPKGYFSHDIARITRHSPEAVDRYIDDFERVLIMHTYGLPLELMARVVKRGSTLVAEYLNIIAEHFLDRDAVKSRLRMKGVKI
;
A
#
# COMPACT_ATOMS: atom_id res chain seq x y z
N MET A 1 -4.06 -8.89 -7.00
CA MET A 1 -2.75 -8.61 -6.38
C MET A 1 -2.74 -9.07 -4.91
N ILE A 2 -1.58 -9.53 -4.40
CA ILE A 2 -1.36 -10.03 -3.02
C ILE A 2 -1.83 -9.04 -1.94
N ILE A 3 -1.59 -7.74 -2.16
CA ILE A 3 -1.83 -6.71 -1.14
C ILE A 3 -3.31 -6.35 -0.94
N GLY A 4 -4.23 -6.79 -1.81
CA GLY A 4 -5.66 -6.47 -1.68
C GLY A 4 -6.33 -7.03 -0.41
N PHE A 5 -5.66 -7.96 0.28
CA PHE A 5 -6.09 -8.48 1.58
C PHE A 5 -5.64 -7.60 2.75
N TYR A 6 -4.58 -6.79 2.57
CA TYR A 6 -4.01 -6.01 3.66
C TYR A 6 -4.95 -4.91 4.17
N PRO A 7 -5.61 -4.08 3.31
CA PRO A 7 -6.61 -3.12 3.78
C PRO A 7 -7.82 -3.76 4.49
N LYS A 8 -8.09 -5.06 4.23
CA LYS A 8 -9.18 -5.83 4.85
C LYS A 8 -8.81 -6.41 6.22
N GLY A 9 -7.58 -6.18 6.70
CA GLY A 9 -7.12 -6.58 8.04
C GLY A 9 -6.48 -7.96 8.13
N TYR A 10 -6.11 -8.58 6.99
CA TYR A 10 -5.39 -9.86 7.01
C TYR A 10 -3.92 -9.65 7.42
N PHE A 11 -3.38 -10.57 8.23
CA PHE A 11 -1.98 -10.57 8.63
C PHE A 11 -1.08 -11.11 7.51
N SER A 12 0.20 -10.69 7.48
CA SER A 12 1.18 -11.09 6.46
C SER A 12 1.26 -12.61 6.27
N HIS A 13 1.22 -13.38 7.37
CA HIS A 13 1.29 -14.84 7.33
C HIS A 13 0.04 -15.47 6.66
N ASP A 14 -1.14 -14.91 6.89
CA ASP A 14 -2.37 -15.36 6.22
C ASP A 14 -2.32 -15.06 4.74
N ILE A 15 -1.88 -13.86 4.38
CA ILE A 15 -1.72 -13.44 2.98
C ILE A 15 -0.70 -14.34 2.27
N ALA A 16 0.43 -14.63 2.91
CA ALA A 16 1.46 -15.54 2.38
C ALA A 16 0.88 -16.92 2.07
N ARG A 17 0.13 -17.49 3.02
CA ARG A 17 -0.54 -18.80 2.86
C ARG A 17 -1.59 -18.78 1.75
N ILE A 18 -2.46 -17.78 1.71
CA ILE A 18 -3.54 -17.65 0.71
C ILE A 18 -2.95 -17.49 -0.71
N THR A 19 -1.90 -16.68 -0.83
CA THR A 19 -1.32 -16.32 -2.13
C THR A 19 -0.17 -17.23 -2.56
N ARG A 20 0.20 -18.21 -1.74
CA ARG A 20 1.35 -19.11 -1.96
C ARG A 20 2.68 -18.37 -2.17
N HIS A 21 2.87 -17.28 -1.43
CA HIS A 21 4.12 -16.50 -1.41
C HIS A 21 4.87 -16.74 -0.10
N SER A 22 6.16 -16.40 -0.06
CA SER A 22 6.89 -16.38 1.21
C SER A 22 6.45 -15.19 2.05
N PRO A 23 6.44 -15.29 3.39
CA PRO A 23 6.13 -14.18 4.28
C PRO A 23 6.98 -12.94 4.00
N GLU A 24 8.29 -13.12 3.73
CA GLU A 24 9.22 -12.02 3.43
C GLU A 24 8.87 -11.30 2.12
N ALA A 25 8.34 -12.04 1.14
CA ALA A 25 7.85 -11.43 -0.09
C ALA A 25 6.61 -10.58 0.20
N VAL A 26 5.68 -11.07 1.03
CA VAL A 26 4.47 -10.36 1.43
C VAL A 26 4.79 -9.10 2.22
N ASP A 27 5.69 -9.19 3.19
CA ASP A 27 6.12 -8.04 3.99
C ASP A 27 6.70 -6.94 3.09
N ARG A 28 7.49 -7.32 2.08
CA ARG A 28 8.01 -6.37 1.10
C ARG A 28 6.89 -5.68 0.29
N TYR A 29 5.83 -6.40 -0.08
CA TYR A 29 4.67 -5.80 -0.74
C TYR A 29 3.92 -4.85 0.19
N ILE A 30 3.82 -5.17 1.49
CA ILE A 30 3.18 -4.32 2.50
C ILE A 30 3.98 -3.03 2.69
N ASP A 31 5.30 -3.13 2.86
CA ASP A 31 6.18 -1.96 3.03
C ASP A 31 6.10 -1.01 1.82
N ASP A 32 6.13 -1.55 0.61
CA ASP A 32 6.03 -0.74 -0.60
C ASP A 32 4.65 -0.08 -0.72
N PHE A 33 3.58 -0.79 -0.35
CA PHE A 33 2.23 -0.24 -0.32
C PHE A 33 2.08 0.88 0.70
N GLU A 34 2.61 0.73 1.91
CA GLU A 34 2.57 1.78 2.94
C GLU A 34 3.33 3.04 2.51
N ARG A 35 4.48 2.89 1.84
CA ARG A 35 5.22 4.02 1.27
C ARG A 35 4.39 4.76 0.22
N VAL A 36 3.71 4.02 -0.65
CA VAL A 36 2.81 4.61 -1.67
C VAL A 36 1.61 5.28 -1.03
N LEU A 37 1.04 4.70 0.03
CA LEU A 37 -0.06 5.29 0.80
C LEU A 37 0.34 6.66 1.37
N ILE A 38 1.54 6.76 1.97
CA ILE A 38 2.06 8.02 2.51
C ILE A 38 2.28 9.02 1.37
N MET A 39 2.98 8.66 0.30
CA MET A 39 3.23 9.56 -0.83
C MET A 39 1.93 10.04 -1.49
N HIS A 40 0.90 9.20 -1.53
CA HIS A 40 -0.42 9.57 -2.04
C HIS A 40 -1.05 10.71 -1.23
N THR A 41 -0.86 10.76 0.10
CA THR A 41 -1.36 11.87 0.93
C THR A 41 -0.77 13.23 0.55
N TYR A 42 0.46 13.24 0.03
CA TYR A 42 1.15 14.43 -0.48
C TYR A 42 0.91 14.71 -1.97
N GLY A 43 0.17 13.84 -2.66
CA GLY A 43 -0.18 14.04 -4.07
C GLY A 43 0.98 13.90 -5.05
N LEU A 44 1.99 13.08 -4.72
CA LEU A 44 3.09 12.81 -5.64
C LEU A 44 2.58 12.15 -6.94
N PRO A 45 3.26 12.34 -8.08
CA PRO A 45 2.91 11.66 -9.33
C PRO A 45 3.34 10.19 -9.32
N LEU A 46 2.61 9.33 -10.05
CA LEU A 46 2.83 7.89 -10.16
C LEU A 46 4.29 7.53 -10.47
N GLU A 47 4.88 8.18 -11.46
CA GLU A 47 6.26 7.93 -11.91
C GLU A 47 7.29 8.22 -10.81
N LEU A 48 7.06 9.26 -10.00
CA LEU A 48 7.94 9.57 -8.88
C LEU A 48 7.80 8.51 -7.77
N MET A 49 6.57 8.11 -7.45
CA MET A 49 6.35 7.04 -6.47
C MET A 49 7.03 5.74 -6.88
N ALA A 50 6.87 5.32 -8.15
CA ALA A 50 7.50 4.13 -8.71
C ALA A 50 9.03 4.16 -8.60
N ARG A 51 9.65 5.30 -8.88
CA ARG A 51 11.09 5.51 -8.70
C ARG A 51 11.51 5.39 -7.24
N VAL A 52 10.77 5.99 -6.31
CA VAL A 52 11.08 5.97 -4.87
C VAL A 52 10.99 4.55 -4.30
N VAL A 53 9.94 3.79 -4.62
CA VAL A 53 9.80 2.40 -4.15
C VAL A 53 10.61 1.40 -4.97
N LYS A 54 11.29 1.85 -6.04
CA LYS A 54 12.04 0.99 -6.98
C LYS A 54 11.17 -0.14 -7.55
N ARG A 55 9.94 0.19 -7.94
CA ARG A 55 8.97 -0.72 -8.56
C ARG A 55 8.55 -0.22 -9.94
N GLY A 56 7.99 -1.13 -10.74
CA GLY A 56 7.35 -0.76 -12.00
C GLY A 56 6.11 0.11 -11.76
N SER A 57 5.86 1.06 -12.65
CA SER A 57 4.72 1.97 -12.58
C SER A 57 3.38 1.24 -12.58
N THR A 58 3.25 0.12 -13.30
CA THR A 58 2.06 -0.74 -13.28
C THR A 58 1.72 -1.22 -11.88
N LEU A 59 2.70 -1.71 -11.11
CA LEU A 59 2.46 -2.20 -9.75
C LEU A 59 2.03 -1.07 -8.81
N VAL A 60 2.66 0.10 -8.93
CA VAL A 60 2.26 1.27 -8.13
C VAL A 60 0.87 1.77 -8.51
N ALA A 61 0.49 1.69 -9.79
CA ALA A 61 -0.85 2.01 -10.23
C ALA A 61 -1.88 1.04 -9.62
N GLU A 62 -1.57 -0.26 -9.53
CA GLU A 62 -2.44 -1.21 -8.82
C GLU A 62 -2.57 -0.86 -7.32
N TYR A 63 -1.49 -0.41 -6.65
CA TYR A 63 -1.59 0.06 -5.27
C TYR A 63 -2.51 1.27 -5.14
N LEU A 64 -2.40 2.25 -6.04
CA LEU A 64 -3.28 3.43 -6.05
C LEU A 64 -4.74 3.05 -6.29
N ASN A 65 -5.02 2.07 -7.15
CA ASN A 65 -6.37 1.56 -7.36
C ASN A 65 -6.95 0.96 -6.06
N ILE A 66 -6.17 0.14 -5.35
CA ILE A 66 -6.60 -0.41 -4.05
C ILE A 66 -6.84 0.71 -3.03
N ILE A 67 -6.01 1.76 -3.03
CA ILE A 67 -6.23 2.91 -2.15
C ILE A 67 -7.57 3.58 -2.50
N ALA A 68 -7.86 3.82 -3.78
CA ALA A 68 -9.11 4.43 -4.21
C ALA A 68 -10.34 3.55 -3.90
N GLU A 69 -10.21 2.22 -3.90
CA GLU A 69 -11.28 1.30 -3.52
C GLU A 69 -11.60 1.33 -2.02
N HIS A 70 -10.60 1.62 -1.19
CA HIS A 70 -10.70 1.53 0.28
C HIS A 70 -10.81 2.88 0.99
N PHE A 71 -10.43 3.97 0.34
CA PHE A 71 -10.43 5.31 0.91
C PHE A 71 -11.12 6.28 -0.05
N LEU A 72 -12.06 7.08 0.49
CA LEU A 72 -12.84 8.04 -0.29
C LEU A 72 -11.96 9.15 -0.88
N ASP A 73 -11.00 9.62 -0.09
CA ASP A 73 -10.10 10.72 -0.45
C ASP A 73 -8.78 10.65 0.33
N ARG A 74 -7.89 11.61 0.07
CA ARG A 74 -6.58 11.73 0.73
C ARG A 74 -6.70 12.02 2.22
N ASP A 75 -7.75 12.67 2.70
CA ASP A 75 -7.92 12.98 4.11
C ASP A 75 -8.39 11.74 4.90
N ALA A 76 -9.17 10.86 4.27
CA ALA A 76 -9.46 9.52 4.81
C ALA A 76 -8.17 8.69 4.98
N VAL A 77 -7.26 8.75 4.00
CA VAL A 77 -5.94 8.11 4.09
C VAL A 77 -5.12 8.70 5.24
N LYS A 78 -5.05 10.04 5.37
CA LYS A 78 -4.34 10.70 6.47
C LYS A 78 -4.92 10.30 7.83
N SER A 79 -6.24 10.23 7.95
CA SER A 79 -6.92 9.83 9.18
C SER A 79 -6.52 8.40 9.60
N ARG A 80 -6.47 7.47 8.64
CA ARG A 80 -5.99 6.10 8.89
C ARG A 80 -4.53 6.05 9.34
N LEU A 81 -3.65 6.80 8.69
CA LEU A 81 -2.23 6.88 9.04
C LEU A 81 -2.01 7.48 10.43
N ARG A 82 -2.78 8.52 10.80
CA ARG A 82 -2.78 9.10 12.15
C ARG A 82 -3.24 8.10 13.22
N MET A 83 -4.28 7.32 12.95
CA MET A 83 -4.72 6.24 13.86
C MET A 83 -3.64 5.16 14.06
N LYS A 84 -2.78 4.95 13.06
CA LYS A 84 -1.61 4.04 13.17
C LYS A 84 -0.40 4.69 13.86
N GLY A 85 -0.49 5.95 14.29
CA GLY A 85 0.61 6.67 14.96
C GLY A 85 1.63 7.32 14.02
N VAL A 86 1.35 7.39 12.71
CA VAL A 86 2.22 8.06 11.74
C VAL A 86 2.04 9.58 11.85
N LYS A 87 3.15 10.32 11.95
CA LYS A 87 3.15 11.80 11.99
C LYS A 87 3.15 12.36 10.56
N ILE A 88 2.00 12.87 10.13
CA ILE A 88 1.71 13.41 8.78
C ILE A 88 0.72 14.58 8.82
#